data_AF-A0A060BU16-F1
#
_entry.id   AF-A0A060BU16-F1
#
_cell.length_a   1.000
_cell.length_b   1.000
_cell.length_c   1.000
_cell.angle_alpha   90.00
_cell.angle_beta   90.00
_cell.angle_gamma   90.00
#
_symmetry.space_group_name_H-M   'P 1'
#
loop_
_entity.id
_entity.type
_entity.pdbx_description
1 polymer ?
#
loop_
_entity_poly.entity_id
_entity_poly.type
_entity_poly.pdbx_seq_one_letter_code
_entity_poly.pdbx_strand_id
1 'polypeptide(L)'
;TPQIRDLGFIVAGDGFWSEVKRERQYELTTPAPDVPLPKVVHRHERYRLELEVLADPLRDVVLVRYRLEGKGLRLYALLAPHLDGSGHGNTAEVQPQGLAAMKARRRVDARATRLGRASAG
;
A
#
# COMPACT_ATOMS: atom_id res chain seq x y z
N THR A 1 8.88 3.10 -17.70
CA THR A 1 9.12 4.10 -16.63
C THR A 1 8.38 3.66 -15.38
N PRO A 2 8.93 3.90 -14.17
CA PRO A 2 8.20 3.63 -12.93
C PRO A 2 6.92 4.48 -12.90
N GLN A 3 5.81 3.89 -12.44
CA GLN A 3 4.50 4.56 -12.38
C GLN A 3 4.13 5.00 -10.96
N ILE A 4 4.83 4.48 -9.96
CA ILE A 4 4.64 4.79 -8.54
C ILE A 4 6.01 5.13 -7.96
N ARG A 5 6.06 6.13 -7.07
CA ARG A 5 7.24 6.37 -6.21
C ARG A 5 7.16 5.54 -4.95
N ASP A 6 5.97 5.48 -4.36
CA ASP A 6 5.77 4.88 -3.06
C ASP A 6 4.34 4.33 -2.93
N LEU A 7 4.24 3.16 -2.32
CA LEU A 7 3.00 2.59 -1.79
C LEU A 7 3.26 2.29 -0.32
N GLY A 8 2.76 3.15 0.55
CA GLY A 8 2.91 3.05 1.99
C GLY A 8 1.61 2.73 2.70
N PHE A 9 1.72 2.51 4.01
CA PHE A 9 0.58 2.28 4.88
C PHE A 9 0.65 3.15 6.13
N ILE A 10 -0.53 3.57 6.59
CA ILE A 10 -0.74 4.24 7.87
C ILE A 10 -1.63 3.33 8.71
N VAL A 11 -1.24 3.11 9.98
CA VAL A 11 -2.11 2.51 10.99
C VAL A 11 -2.63 3.62 11.87
N ALA A 12 -3.95 3.76 12.01
CA ALA A 12 -4.55 4.80 12.83
C ALA A 12 -5.79 4.32 13.59
N GLY A 13 -6.06 4.98 14.72
CA GLY A 13 -7.20 4.77 15.61
C GLY A 13 -7.36 5.96 16.55
N ASP A 14 -8.11 5.79 17.64
CA ASP A 14 -8.43 6.90 18.54
C ASP A 14 -7.16 7.54 19.14
N GLY A 15 -6.97 8.84 18.85
CA GLY A 15 -5.81 9.63 19.26
C GLY A 15 -4.44 9.18 18.74
N PHE A 16 -4.38 8.20 17.82
CA PHE A 16 -3.13 7.59 17.39
C PHE A 16 -3.05 7.40 15.88
N TRP A 17 -1.90 7.68 15.30
CA TRP A 17 -1.53 7.25 13.96
C TRP A 17 -0.03 6.98 13.88
N SER A 18 0.36 6.07 12.99
CA SER A 18 1.74 5.78 12.65
C SER A 18 1.85 5.51 11.15
N GLU A 19 2.84 6.15 10.51
CA GLU A 19 3.26 5.82 9.15
C GLU A 19 4.22 4.63 9.22
N VAL A 20 3.76 3.46 8.82
CA VAL A 20 4.38 2.16 9.11
C VAL A 20 5.86 2.10 8.74
N LYS A 21 6.25 2.68 7.60
CA LYS A 21 7.65 2.66 7.14
C LYS A 21 8.59 3.52 7.98
N ARG A 22 8.07 4.51 8.72
CA ARG A 22 8.88 5.37 9.60
C ARG A 22 9.29 4.68 10.88
N GLU A 23 8.55 3.66 11.31
CA GLU A 23 8.88 2.90 12.52
C GLU A 23 10.19 2.11 12.39
N ARG A 24 10.52 1.66 11.16
CA ARG A 24 11.75 0.89 10.87
C ARG A 24 11.92 -0.38 11.72
N GLN A 25 10.83 -0.88 12.30
CA GLN A 25 10.78 -2.11 13.09
C GLN A 25 10.01 -3.18 12.32
N TYR A 26 10.73 -3.99 11.54
CA TYR A 26 10.13 -5.05 10.75
C TYR A 26 11.07 -6.20 10.45
N GLU A 27 10.47 -7.35 10.15
CA GLU A 27 11.14 -8.53 9.61
C GLU A 27 10.67 -8.75 8.18
N LEU A 28 11.58 -9.13 7.27
CA LEU A 28 11.28 -9.48 5.88
C LEU A 28 11.72 -10.93 5.62
N THR A 29 10.82 -11.71 5.03
CA THR A 29 11.04 -13.13 4.73
C THR A 29 10.48 -13.48 3.36
N THR A 30 11.02 -14.55 2.75
CA THR A 30 10.44 -15.22 1.58
C THR A 30 10.27 -16.71 1.89
N PRO A 31 9.35 -17.43 1.21
CA PRO A 31 9.16 -18.87 1.43
C PRO A 31 10.40 -19.70 1.08
N ALA A 32 11.17 -19.25 0.09
CA ALA A 32 12.44 -19.81 -0.35
C ALA A 32 13.28 -18.69 -1.02
N PRO A 33 14.60 -18.87 -1.20
CA PRO A 33 15.48 -17.85 -1.79
C PRO A 33 15.09 -17.38 -3.20
N ASP A 34 14.47 -18.26 -3.98
CA ASP A 34 14.09 -18.07 -5.38
C ASP A 34 12.60 -17.76 -5.58
N VAL A 35 11.81 -17.72 -4.50
CA VAL A 35 10.36 -17.45 -4.56
C VAL A 35 10.10 -15.97 -4.22
N PRO A 36 9.68 -15.13 -5.20
CA PRO A 36 9.53 -13.69 -5.02
C PRO A 36 8.19 -13.32 -4.36
N LEU A 37 7.90 -13.94 -3.21
CA LEU A 37 6.70 -13.72 -2.40
C LEU A 37 7.08 -13.14 -1.03
N PRO A 38 7.48 -11.85 -0.96
CA PRO A 38 7.92 -11.28 0.29
C PRO A 38 6.76 -11.16 1.29
N LYS A 39 7.04 -11.61 2.51
CA LYS A 39 6.24 -11.31 3.70
C LYS A 39 7.01 -10.32 4.58
N VAL A 40 6.35 -9.23 4.93
CA VAL A 40 6.87 -8.19 5.83
C VAL A 40 6.03 -8.15 7.09
N VAL A 41 6.66 -8.26 8.25
CA VAL A 41 6.00 -8.19 9.55
C VAL A 41 6.49 -6.95 10.28
N HIS A 42 5.64 -5.93 10.39
CA HIS A 42 5.89 -4.73 11.18
C HIS A 42 5.43 -4.92 12.62
N ARG A 43 6.24 -4.47 13.56
CA ARG A 43 5.95 -4.52 15.00
C ARG A 43 5.98 -3.12 15.59
N HIS A 44 4.96 -2.82 16.38
CA HIS A 44 4.83 -1.57 17.13
C HIS A 44 4.16 -1.90 18.47
N GLU A 45 4.37 -1.07 19.51
CA GLU A 45 3.76 -1.30 20.84
C GLU A 45 2.23 -1.46 20.80
N ARG A 46 1.57 -0.84 19.82
CA ARG A 46 0.11 -0.86 19.63
C ARG A 46 -0.40 -1.89 18.63
N TYR A 47 0.46 -2.41 17.75
CA TYR A 47 -0.01 -3.28 16.67
C TYR A 47 1.06 -4.22 16.14
N ARG A 48 0.57 -5.27 15.48
CA ARG A 48 1.36 -6.11 14.60
C ARG A 48 0.69 -6.12 13.22
N LEU A 49 1.44 -5.78 12.19
CA LEU A 49 0.95 -5.71 10.82
C LEU A 49 1.76 -6.67 9.95
N GLU A 50 1.09 -7.67 9.39
CA GLU A 50 1.66 -8.50 8.33
C GLU A 50 1.22 -7.99 6.97
N LEU A 51 2.16 -7.93 6.03
CA LEU A 51 1.95 -7.63 4.61
C LEU A 51 2.56 -8.76 3.78
N GLU A 52 1.82 -9.25 2.79
CA GLU A 52 2.34 -10.14 1.76
C GLU A 52 2.07 -9.53 0.39
N VAL A 53 3.11 -9.48 -0.44
CA VAL A 53 3.05 -8.82 -1.74
C VAL A 53 3.24 -9.84 -2.85
N LEU A 54 2.37 -9.80 -3.85
CA LEU A 54 2.40 -10.67 -5.02
C LEU A 54 2.13 -9.85 -6.27
N ALA A 55 3.01 -9.92 -7.25
CA ALA A 55 2.68 -9.52 -8.62
C ALA A 55 1.92 -10.67 -9.31
N ASP A 56 0.74 -10.39 -9.83
CA ASP A 56 -0.04 -11.42 -10.55
C ASP A 56 0.66 -11.74 -11.88
N PRO A 57 1.00 -13.01 -12.17
CA PRO A 57 1.73 -13.35 -13.39
C PRO A 57 0.91 -13.19 -14.67
N LEU A 58 -0.41 -13.05 -14.58
CA LEU A 58 -1.33 -12.99 -15.72
C LEU A 58 -1.98 -11.61 -15.90
N ARG A 59 -1.75 -10.66 -14.97
CA ARG A 59 -2.41 -9.36 -14.95
C ARG A 59 -1.46 -8.28 -14.49
N ASP A 60 -1.64 -7.05 -15.00
CA ASP A 60 -0.87 -5.87 -14.56
C ASP A 60 -1.34 -5.35 -13.19
N VAL A 61 -1.27 -6.20 -12.16
CA VAL A 61 -1.68 -5.86 -10.79
C VAL A 61 -0.67 -6.35 -9.76
N VAL A 62 -0.53 -5.57 -8.70
CA VAL A 62 0.13 -5.98 -7.46
C VAL A 62 -0.95 -6.20 -6.41
N LEU A 63 -0.96 -7.39 -5.83
CA LEU A 63 -1.83 -7.78 -4.74
C LEU A 63 -1.07 -7.61 -3.43
N VAL A 64 -1.70 -6.94 -2.47
CA VAL A 64 -1.19 -6.83 -1.10
C VAL A 64 -2.20 -7.43 -0.14
N ARG A 65 -1.88 -8.60 0.41
CA ARG A 65 -2.63 -9.20 1.51
C ARG A 65 -2.12 -8.61 2.82
N TYR A 66 -3.02 -8.25 3.72
CA TYR A 66 -2.63 -7.75 5.02
C TYR A 66 -3.38 -8.43 6.17
N ARG A 67 -2.76 -8.45 7.34
CA ARG A 67 -3.38 -8.80 8.62
C ARG A 67 -2.93 -7.80 9.67
N LEU A 68 -3.88 -7.04 10.21
CA LEU A 68 -3.65 -6.08 11.28
C LEU A 68 -4.17 -6.65 12.61
N GLU A 69 -3.28 -6.74 13.59
CA GLU A 69 -3.59 -7.08 14.97
C GLU A 69 -3.41 -5.84 15.84
N GLY A 70 -4.40 -5.53 16.67
CA GLY A 70 -4.42 -4.35 17.53
C GLY A 70 -5.86 -3.88 17.78
N LYS A 71 -6.13 -3.30 18.95
CA LYS A 71 -7.49 -2.91 19.35
C LYS A 71 -7.83 -1.52 18.82
N GLY A 72 -8.97 -1.39 18.14
CA GLY A 72 -9.47 -0.10 17.66
C GLY A 72 -8.66 0.55 16.54
N LEU A 73 -7.81 -0.21 15.85
CA LEU A 73 -6.93 0.29 14.78
C LEU A 73 -7.45 -0.08 13.39
N ARG A 74 -7.12 0.76 12.41
CA ARG A 74 -7.42 0.55 10.99
C ARG A 74 -6.18 0.80 10.15
N LEU A 75 -6.10 0.09 9.03
CA LEU A 75 -5.06 0.27 8.02
C LEU A 75 -5.57 1.18 6.90
N TYR A 76 -4.73 2.10 6.46
CA TYR A 76 -4.97 3.02 5.36
C TYR A 76 -3.81 2.92 4.37
N ALA A 77 -4.10 2.86 3.08
CA ALA A 77 -3.08 2.89 2.04
C ALA A 77 -2.77 4.35 1.64
N LEU A 78 -1.49 4.64 1.42
CA LEU A 78 -0.98 5.90 0.91
C LEU A 78 -0.25 5.63 -0.40
N LEU A 79 -0.81 6.09 -1.51
CA LEU A 79 -0.22 5.91 -2.84
C LEU A 79 0.33 7.24 -3.35
N ALA A 80 1.63 7.26 -3.69
CA ALA A 80 2.29 8.37 -4.35
C ALA A 80 2.54 8.05 -5.83
N PRO A 81 1.57 8.33 -6.74
CA PRO A 81 1.72 8.13 -8.17
C PRO A 81 2.81 9.03 -8.76
N HIS A 82 3.67 8.44 -9.57
CA HIS A 82 4.70 9.14 -10.34
C HIS A 82 4.56 8.71 -11.80
N LEU A 83 3.41 9.00 -12.41
CA LEU A 83 3.11 8.54 -13.76
C LEU A 83 4.07 9.19 -14.76
N ASP A 84 4.55 8.35 -15.69
CA ASP A 84 5.66 8.67 -16.59
C ASP A 84 6.92 9.18 -15.87
N GLY A 85 7.17 8.68 -14.65
CA GLY A 85 8.40 8.95 -13.89
C GLY A 85 8.42 10.30 -13.16
N SER A 86 7.30 11.03 -13.08
CA SER A 86 7.22 12.33 -12.40
C SER A 86 6.03 12.43 -11.47
N GLY A 87 6.24 13.03 -10.30
CA GLY A 87 5.19 13.35 -9.33
C GLY A 87 4.31 14.53 -9.74
N HIS A 88 4.67 15.26 -10.81
CA HIS A 88 3.91 16.43 -11.26
C HIS A 88 2.85 16.07 -12.30
N GLY A 89 1.74 16.80 -12.26
CA GLY A 89 0.67 16.72 -13.26
C GLY A 89 -0.11 15.40 -13.22
N ASN A 90 -0.14 14.75 -12.06
CA ASN A 90 -1.03 13.61 -11.80
C ASN A 90 -2.39 14.15 -11.35
N THR A 91 -3.47 13.54 -11.81
CA THR A 91 -4.84 13.82 -11.35
C THR A 91 -5.36 12.60 -10.60
N ALA A 92 -5.97 12.83 -9.43
CA ALA A 92 -6.57 11.78 -8.62
C ALA A 92 -8.10 11.81 -8.73
N GLU A 93 -8.73 10.65 -8.76
CA GLU A 93 -10.19 10.49 -8.79
C GLU A 93 -10.63 9.39 -7.82
N VAL A 94 -11.77 9.62 -7.15
CA VAL A 94 -12.49 8.60 -6.39
C VAL A 94 -13.57 7.98 -7.28
N GLN A 95 -13.59 6.66 -7.38
CA GLN A 95 -14.54 5.90 -8.17
C GLN A 95 -15.27 4.87 -7.29
N PRO A 96 -16.42 4.32 -7.74
CA PRO A 96 -17.14 3.31 -6.96
C PRO A 96 -16.27 2.09 -6.57
N GLN A 97 -15.33 1.72 -7.44
CA GLN A 97 -14.42 0.59 -7.27
C GLN A 97 -13.11 0.92 -6.51
N GLY A 98 -12.83 2.18 -6.16
CA GLY A 98 -11.58 2.55 -5.50
C GLY A 98 -11.06 3.94 -5.89
N LEU A 99 -9.74 4.10 -5.90
CA LEU A 99 -9.06 5.33 -6.32
C LEU A 99 -8.35 5.12 -7.65
N ALA A 100 -8.27 6.18 -8.44
CA ALA A 100 -7.44 6.22 -9.64
C ALA A 100 -6.50 7.43 -9.59
N ALA A 101 -5.29 7.25 -10.11
CA ALA A 101 -4.38 8.32 -10.47
C ALA A 101 -4.14 8.25 -11.99
N MET A 102 -4.19 9.40 -12.67
CA MET A 102 -4.14 9.48 -14.13
C MET A 102 -3.21 10.60 -14.59
N LYS A 103 -2.54 10.39 -15.73
CA LYS A 103 -1.73 11.39 -16.42
C LYS A 103 -1.66 11.06 -17.91
N ALA A 104 -2.15 11.96 -18.76
CA ALA A 104 -2.29 11.70 -20.19
C ALA A 104 -2.98 10.33 -20.45
N ARG A 105 -2.25 9.36 -21.01
CA ARG A 105 -2.75 7.99 -21.28
C ARG A 105 -2.34 6.94 -20.23
N ARG A 106 -1.65 7.34 -19.15
CA ARG A 106 -1.25 6.47 -18.05
C ARG A 106 -2.25 6.52 -16.91
N ARG A 107 -2.40 5.39 -16.23
CA ARG A 107 -3.30 5.24 -15.09
C ARG A 107 -2.77 4.19 -14.12
N VAL A 108 -2.97 4.43 -12.83
CA VAL A 108 -2.83 3.44 -11.76
C VAL A 108 -4.11 3.44 -10.94
N ASP A 109 -4.64 2.26 -10.67
CA ASP A 109 -5.84 2.06 -9.87
C ASP A 109 -5.48 1.39 -8.54
N ALA A 110 -6.01 1.94 -7.45
CA ALA A 110 -5.93 1.34 -6.12
C ALA A 110 -7.31 0.91 -5.68
N ARG A 111 -7.50 -0.40 -5.51
CA ARG A 111 -8.76 -0.99 -5.07
C ARG A 111 -8.54 -1.74 -3.79
N ALA A 112 -9.53 -1.71 -2.91
CA ALA A 112 -9.49 -2.49 -1.70
C ALA A 112 -10.87 -2.99 -1.33
N THR A 113 -10.90 -4.24 -0.88
CA THR A 113 -12.10 -4.89 -0.38
C THR A 113 -12.41 -4.51 1.08
N ARG A 114 -11.43 -3.94 1.82
CA ARG A 114 -11.57 -3.53 3.24
C ARG A 114 -10.72 -2.31 3.68
N LEU A 115 -10.34 -1.38 2.79
CA LEU A 115 -9.69 -0.14 3.24
C LEU A 115 -10.77 0.86 3.70
N GLY A 116 -10.62 1.38 4.91
CA GLY A 116 -11.56 2.35 5.48
C GLY A 116 -11.56 3.68 4.73
N ARG A 117 -10.39 4.10 4.22
CA ARG A 117 -10.14 5.21 3.28
C ARG A 117 -8.76 5.00 2.62
N ALA A 118 -8.53 5.61 1.47
CA ALA A 118 -7.22 5.71 0.83
C ALA A 118 -7.01 7.16 0.35
N SER A 119 -5.76 7.56 0.13
CA SER A 119 -5.40 8.86 -0.43
C SER A 119 -4.42 8.68 -1.59
N ALA A 120 -4.65 9.42 -2.68
CA ALA A 120 -3.75 9.55 -3.81
C ALA A 120 -3.41 11.04 -3.95
N GLY A 121 -2.11 11.37 -3.93
CA GLY A 121 -1.58 12.73 -4.04
C GLY A 121 -0.77 12.96 -5.30
#